data_AF-A0A6P7QSL7-F1
#
_entry.id   AF-A0A6P7QSL7-F1
#
_cell.length_a   1.000
_cell.length_b   1.000
_cell.length_c   1.000
_cell.angle_alpha   90.00
_cell.angle_beta   90.00
_cell.angle_gamma   90.00
#
_symmetry.space_group_name_H-M   'P 1'
#
loop_
_entity.id
_entity.type
_entity.pdbx_description
1 polymer ?
#
loop_
_entity_poly.entity_id
_entity_poly.type
_entity_poly.pdbx_seq_one_letter_code
_entity_poly.pdbx_strand_id
1 'polypeptide(L)' 'MVAGDNMSDKPDLSEVETFDKSKLKKTNTEVKNTLPSKETIQQEKEHNERS' A
#
# COMPACT_ATOMS: atom_id res chain seq x y z
N MET A 1 -33.88 -29.68 -4.85
CA MET A 1 -32.43 -29.83 -5.08
C MET A 1 -31.86 -28.47 -5.43
N VAL A 2 -30.89 -27.97 -4.66
CA VAL A 2 -30.11 -26.77 -5.00
C VAL A 2 -28.82 -27.27 -5.61
N ALA A 3 -28.53 -26.95 -6.87
CA ALA A 3 -27.19 -26.97 -7.42
C ALA A 3 -27.18 -26.26 -8.78
N GLY A 4 -26.38 -25.21 -8.90
CA GLY A 4 -26.12 -24.56 -10.18
C GLY A 4 -25.64 -23.11 -10.07
N ASP A 5 -24.83 -22.77 -9.06
CA ASP A 5 -24.03 -21.53 -9.13
C ASP A 5 -23.07 -21.66 -10.32
N ASN A 6 -23.44 -21.05 -11.45
CA ASN A 6 -22.60 -20.94 -12.63
C ASN A 6 -21.38 -20.10 -12.26
N MET A 7 -20.21 -20.73 -12.18
CA MET A 7 -18.92 -20.05 -12.09
C MET A 7 -18.60 -19.36 -13.43
N SER A 8 -19.41 -18.40 -13.86
CA SER A 8 -19.17 -17.60 -15.06
C SER A 8 -18.82 -16.14 -14.75
N ASP A 9 -18.92 -15.73 -13.48
CA ASP A 9 -18.61 -14.37 -13.02
C ASP A 9 -17.22 -14.25 -12.36
N LYS A 10 -16.27 -15.12 -12.71
CA LYS A 10 -14.88 -14.95 -12.25
C LYS A 10 -14.10 -14.16 -13.29
N PRO A 11 -13.42 -13.06 -12.91
CA PRO A 11 -12.59 -12.31 -13.84
C PRO A 11 -11.47 -13.20 -14.37
N ASP A 12 -11.19 -13.08 -15.66
CA ASP A 12 -10.05 -13.73 -16.29
C ASP A 12 -8.74 -13.18 -15.69
N LEU A 13 -7.97 -14.07 -15.06
CA LEU A 13 -6.71 -13.74 -14.39
C LEU A 13 -5.49 -14.01 -15.27
N SER A 14 -5.67 -14.55 -16.48
CA SER A 14 -4.57 -14.83 -17.42
C SER A 14 -3.81 -13.57 -17.83
N GLU A 15 -4.47 -12.41 -17.78
CA GLU A 15 -3.81 -11.11 -18.00
C GLU A 15 -2.76 -10.81 -16.91
N VAL A 16 -2.97 -11.25 -15.66
CA VAL A 16 -2.01 -11.02 -14.56
C VAL A 16 -0.71 -11.80 -14.78
N GLU A 17 -0.77 -13.00 -15.37
CA GLU A 17 0.42 -13.84 -15.63
C GLU A 17 1.28 -13.28 -16.76
N THR A 18 0.66 -12.65 -17.75
CA THR A 18 1.32 -12.21 -19.00
C THR A 18 1.52 -10.70 -19.10
N PHE A 19 1.05 -9.94 -18.11
CA PHE A 19 1.13 -8.49 -18.12
C PHE A 19 2.58 -7.98 -18.18
N ASP A 20 2.84 -7.14 -19.18
CA ASP A 20 4.14 -6.50 -19.36
C ASP A 20 4.32 -5.32 -18.40
N LYS A 21 5.24 -5.49 -17.44
CA LYS A 21 5.63 -4.48 -16.44
C LYS A 21 6.18 -3.19 -17.07
N SER A 22 6.61 -3.22 -18.33
CA SER A 22 7.08 -2.03 -19.05
C SER A 22 5.95 -1.03 -19.34
N LYS A 23 4.69 -1.53 -19.44
CA LYS A 23 3.49 -0.71 -19.64
C LYS A 23 3.05 0.04 -18.38
N LEU A 24 3.68 -0.23 -17.22
CA LEU A 24 3.42 0.51 -15.99
C LEU A 24 3.99 1.93 -16.10
N LYS A 25 3.17 2.92 -15.76
CA LYS A 25 3.61 4.31 -15.66
C LYS A 25 4.72 4.39 -14.61
N LYS A 26 5.82 5.06 -14.96
CA LYS A 26 6.87 5.37 -14.00
C LYS A 26 6.29 6.32 -12.96
N THR A 27 6.21 5.86 -11.72
CA THR A 27 5.81 6.69 -10.60
C THR A 27 7.00 6.83 -9.66
N ASN A 28 7.23 8.03 -9.16
CA ASN A 28 8.18 8.24 -8.08
C ASN A 28 7.47 7.87 -6.77
N THR A 29 8.00 6.88 -6.05
CA THR A 29 7.45 6.49 -4.74
C THR A 29 8.20 7.26 -3.68
N GLU A 30 7.52 8.23 -3.05
CA GLU A 30 8.08 8.95 -1.91
C GLU A 30 8.05 8.06 -0.67
N VAL A 31 9.23 7.65 -0.19
CA VAL A 31 9.38 6.93 1.07
C VAL A 31 9.21 7.93 2.22
N LYS A 32 7.98 8.05 2.74
CA LYS A 32 7.66 8.87 3.92
C LYS A 32 8.07 8.19 5.23
N ASN A 33 9.27 7.62 5.25
CA ASN A 33 9.84 6.98 6.44
C ASN A 33 11.01 7.81 6.98
N THR A 34 10.89 9.13 6.94
CA THR A 34 11.87 10.04 7.55
C THR A 34 11.79 9.86 9.06
N LEU A 35 12.89 9.45 9.67
CA LEU A 35 12.99 9.43 11.13
C LEU A 35 12.76 10.85 11.67
N PRO A 36 12.07 10.99 12.81
CA PRO A 36 11.90 12.29 13.44
C PRO A 36 13.28 12.92 13.71
N SER A 37 13.37 14.23 13.52
CA SER A 37 14.60 14.96 13.83
C SER A 37 14.85 14.99 15.34
N LYS A 38 16.11 15.21 15.75
CA LYS A 38 16.44 15.35 17.18
C LYS A 38 15.63 16.45 17.87
N GLU A 39 15.30 17.51 17.15
CA GLU A 39 14.47 18.61 17.66
C GLU A 39 13.03 18.14 17.93
N THR A 40 12.43 17.42 16.99
CA THR A 40 11.07 16.85 17.14
C THR A 40 11.00 15.90 18.34
N ILE A 41 12.02 15.06 18.53
CA ILE A 41 12.11 14.12 19.66
C ILE A 41 12.21 14.88 20.98
N GLN A 42 13.02 15.94 21.03
CA GLN A 42 13.20 16.74 22.25
C GLN A 42 11.92 17.51 22.62
N GLN A 43 11.23 18.09 21.63
CA GLN A 43 9.95 18.76 21.82
C GLN A 43 8.88 17.81 22.37
N GLU A 44 8.79 16.59 21.83
CA GLU A 44 7.84 15.58 22.31
C GLU A 44 8.17 15.14 23.75
N LYS A 45 9.46 14.94 24.05
CA LYS A 45 9.92 14.62 25.40
C LYS A 45 9.51 15.69 26.42
N GLU A 46 9.77 16.96 26.10
CA GLU A 46 9.40 18.08 26.98
C GLU A 46 7.90 18.23 27.15
N HIS A 47 7.12 18.02 26.09
CA HIS A 47 5.65 18.03 26.15
C HIS A 47 5.12 16.91 27.04
N ASN A 48 5.67 15.70 26.91
CA ASN A 48 5.29 14.53 27.71
C ASN A 48 5.67 14.66 29.19
N GLU A 49 6.77 15.34 29.50
CA GLU A 49 7.17 15.62 30.89
C GLU A 49 6.34 16.74 31.55
N ARG A 50 5.66 17.55 30.74
CA ARG A 50 4.90 18.73 31.20
C ARG A 50 3.37 18.51 31.22
N SER A 51 2.90 17.41 30.65
CA SER A 51 1.53 16.89 30.83
C SER A 51 1.45 16.04 32.10
#